data_AF-A0A258QV73-F1
#
_entry.id   AF-A0A258QV73-F1
#
_cell.length_a   1.000
_cell.length_b   1.000
_cell.length_c   1.000
_cell.angle_alpha   90.00
_cell.angle_beta   90.00
_cell.angle_gamma   90.00
#
_symmetry.space_group_name_H-M   'P 1'
#
loop_
_entity.id
_entity.type
_entity.pdbx_description
1 polymer ?
#
loop_
_entity_poly.entity_id
_entity_poly.type
_entity_poly.pdbx_seq_one_letter_code
_entity_poly.pdbx_strand_id
1 'polypeptide(L)'
;MTAHQSFENFIKQYQKSYDIAIELYALFEDATASELLRIGKTLSNEVEALLRFSNLNWSSCGNLSRHLTFLNRYLEKGDKISCSQDIKDILFTDLPALLRVLISKSEENNHLDLKLRDGVIPLINGGHHDSAIRKVFILLTERLRRIFNINSPIDGDDLINKIFGSNSKLCGNLNEDQKQAMRNLLSGFYGVFRNNFAHNDVEPDIGQSRAMLEMGNSIILKLEQIANN
;
A
#
# COMPACT_ATOMS: atom_id res chain seq x y z
N MET A 1 -4.65 9.70 -7.63
CA MET A 1 -4.78 9.86 -6.17
C MET A 1 -3.40 9.56 -5.60
N THR A 2 -2.80 10.49 -4.86
CA THR A 2 -1.49 10.25 -4.22
C THR A 2 -1.66 9.40 -2.97
N ALA A 3 -0.64 8.65 -2.54
CA ALA A 3 -0.75 7.82 -1.32
C ALA A 3 -1.08 8.62 -0.04
N HIS A 4 -0.69 9.90 0.01
CA HIS A 4 -1.08 10.81 1.10
C HIS A 4 -2.60 11.10 1.08
N GLN A 5 -3.20 11.29 -0.10
CA GLN A 5 -4.65 11.42 -0.23
C GLN A 5 -5.38 10.12 0.14
N SER A 6 -4.73 8.97 -0.09
CA SER A 6 -5.26 7.65 0.26
C SER A 6 -5.41 7.47 1.78
N PHE A 7 -4.35 7.71 2.55
CA PHE A 7 -4.36 7.56 4.01
C PHE A 7 -5.32 8.53 4.71
N GLU A 8 -5.30 9.81 4.31
CA GLU A 8 -6.19 10.83 4.87
C GLU A 8 -7.67 10.45 4.69
N ASN A 9 -8.02 9.87 3.54
CA ASN A 9 -9.39 9.41 3.26
C ASN A 9 -9.81 8.25 4.17
N PHE A 10 -8.93 7.28 4.43
CA PHE A 10 -9.25 6.16 5.33
C PHE A 10 -9.39 6.63 6.78
N ILE A 11 -8.56 7.58 7.22
CA ILE A 11 -8.67 8.15 8.57
C ILE A 11 -9.96 8.96 8.73
N LYS A 12 -10.37 9.75 7.74
CA LYS A 12 -11.67 10.46 7.75
C LYS A 12 -12.84 9.47 7.85
N GLN A 13 -12.78 8.39 7.08
CA GLN A 13 -13.81 7.35 7.09
C GLN A 13 -13.82 6.57 8.42
N TYR A 14 -12.65 6.31 9.00
CA TYR A 14 -12.53 5.74 10.35
C TYR A 14 -13.16 6.66 11.39
N GLN A 15 -12.81 7.95 11.38
CA GLN A 15 -13.35 8.93 12.33
C GLN A 15 -14.88 8.96 12.27
N LYS A 16 -15.46 8.98 11.07
CA LYS A 16 -16.91 8.93 10.88
C LYS A 16 -17.53 7.67 11.51
N SER A 17 -16.91 6.51 11.32
CA SER A 17 -17.36 5.25 11.93
C SER A 17 -17.25 5.31 13.46
N TYR A 18 -16.18 5.89 13.98
CA TYR A 18 -15.94 6.04 15.41
C TYR A 18 -16.94 7.01 16.07
N ASP A 19 -17.25 8.13 15.43
CA ASP A 19 -18.25 9.10 15.90
C ASP A 19 -19.64 8.47 16.01
N ILE A 20 -20.03 7.62 15.05
CA ILE A 20 -21.29 6.88 15.10
C ILE A 20 -21.29 5.86 16.25
N ALA A 21 -20.16 5.20 16.52
CA ALA A 21 -20.06 4.28 17.65
C ALA A 21 -20.16 5.01 19.00
N ILE A 22 -19.61 6.23 19.10
CA ILE A 22 -19.79 7.11 20.26
C ILE A 22 -21.27 7.48 20.42
N GLU A 23 -21.94 7.89 19.34
CA GLU A 23 -23.37 8.23 19.35
C GLU A 23 -24.20 7.03 19.82
N LEU A 24 -23.95 5.85 19.26
CA LEU A 24 -24.64 4.61 19.63
C LEU A 24 -24.46 4.29 21.12
N TYR A 25 -23.24 4.42 21.64
CA TYR A 25 -22.94 4.17 23.05
C TYR A 25 -23.59 5.21 23.97
N ALA A 26 -23.53 6.49 23.61
CA ALA A 26 -24.08 7.58 24.40
C ALA A 26 -25.62 7.51 24.51
N LEU A 27 -26.30 7.10 23.44
CA LEU A 27 -27.75 6.98 23.39
C LEU A 27 -28.26 5.63 23.90
N PHE A 28 -27.37 4.69 24.25
CA PHE A 28 -27.75 3.31 24.46
C PHE A 28 -28.80 3.13 25.57
N GLU A 29 -28.71 3.87 26.67
CA GLU A 29 -29.67 3.74 27.76
C GLU A 29 -31.03 4.34 27.39
N ASP A 30 -31.03 5.54 26.82
CA ASP A 30 -32.24 6.35 26.65
C ASP A 30 -33.02 6.08 25.35
N ALA A 31 -32.34 5.66 24.28
CA ALA A 31 -32.97 5.44 22.99
C ALA A 31 -33.68 4.07 22.90
N THR A 32 -34.69 4.00 22.05
CA THR A 32 -35.39 2.74 21.74
C THR A 32 -34.51 1.80 20.91
N ALA A 33 -34.82 0.50 20.95
CA ALA A 33 -34.09 -0.49 20.16
C ALA A 33 -34.12 -0.22 18.65
N SER A 34 -35.23 0.34 18.14
CA SER A 34 -35.38 0.70 16.72
C SER A 34 -34.52 1.91 16.33
N GLU A 35 -34.41 2.91 17.20
CA GLU A 35 -33.52 4.06 17.00
C GLU A 35 -32.05 3.62 17.00
N LEU A 36 -31.66 2.80 17.98
CA LEU A 36 -30.32 2.22 18.05
C LEU A 36 -30.01 1.32 16.86
N LEU A 37 -30.99 0.54 16.37
CA LEU A 37 -30.82 -0.30 15.18
C LEU A 37 -30.50 0.53 13.94
N ARG A 38 -31.14 1.70 13.78
CA ARG A 38 -30.84 2.61 12.67
C ARG A 38 -29.39 3.07 12.73
N ILE A 39 -28.91 3.47 13.92
CA ILE A 39 -27.52 3.90 14.14
C ILE A 39 -26.56 2.72 13.91
N GLY A 40 -26.86 1.53 14.43
CA GLY A 40 -26.04 0.32 14.26
C GLY A 40 -25.92 -0.14 12.80
N LYS A 41 -26.99 -0.03 12.01
CA LYS A 41 -26.95 -0.26 10.56
C LYS A 41 -26.10 0.77 9.84
N THR A 42 -26.21 2.04 10.20
CA THR A 42 -25.33 3.10 9.67
C THR A 42 -23.87 2.82 10.00
N LEU A 43 -23.54 2.48 11.25
CA LEU A 43 -22.19 2.09 11.66
C LEU A 43 -21.65 0.94 10.80
N SER A 44 -22.46 -0.10 10.60
CA SER A 44 -22.08 -1.27 9.81
C SER A 44 -21.73 -0.89 8.36
N ASN A 45 -22.51 0.00 7.74
CA ASN A 45 -22.27 0.48 6.38
C ASN A 45 -20.98 1.32 6.29
N GLU A 46 -20.72 2.19 7.26
CA GLU A 46 -19.53 3.03 7.27
C GLU A 46 -18.25 2.23 7.52
N VAL A 47 -18.31 1.20 8.38
CA VAL A 47 -17.21 0.25 8.56
C VAL A 47 -16.98 -0.55 7.28
N GLU A 48 -18.03 -1.02 6.61
CA GLU A 48 -17.87 -1.73 5.34
C GLU A 48 -17.25 -0.84 4.24
N ALA A 49 -17.65 0.43 4.17
CA ALA A 49 -17.02 1.41 3.29
C ALA A 49 -15.54 1.63 3.63
N LEU A 50 -15.20 1.73 4.92
CA LEU A 50 -13.82 1.82 5.40
C LEU A 50 -12.98 0.63 4.94
N LEU A 51 -13.50 -0.59 5.08
CA LEU A 51 -12.79 -1.81 4.67
C LEU A 51 -12.56 -1.86 3.16
N ARG A 52 -13.58 -1.48 2.36
CA ARG A 52 -13.44 -1.38 0.90
C ARG A 52 -12.37 -0.37 0.50
N PHE A 53 -12.41 0.83 1.06
CA PHE A 53 -11.44 1.87 0.74
C PHE A 53 -10.03 1.50 1.17
N SER A 54 -9.87 0.95 2.38
CA SER A 54 -8.56 0.55 2.91
C SER A 54 -8.06 -0.77 2.35
N ASN A 55 -8.80 -1.43 1.44
CA ASN A 55 -8.52 -2.77 0.94
C ASN A 55 -8.23 -3.77 2.08
N LEU A 56 -9.00 -3.67 3.16
CA LEU A 56 -8.99 -4.60 4.29
C LEU A 56 -10.18 -5.55 4.16
N ASN A 57 -10.05 -6.69 4.82
CA ASN A 57 -11.11 -7.68 4.91
C ASN A 57 -11.57 -7.81 6.38
N TRP A 58 -12.76 -8.39 6.59
CA TRP A 58 -13.28 -8.61 7.95
C TRP A 58 -12.37 -9.46 8.83
N SER A 59 -11.55 -10.36 8.25
CA SER A 59 -10.54 -11.11 9.01
C SER A 59 -9.44 -10.23 9.58
N SER A 60 -9.25 -9.02 9.06
CA SER A 60 -8.33 -8.01 9.61
C SER A 60 -8.92 -7.26 10.82
N CYS A 61 -10.21 -7.49 11.14
CA CYS A 61 -10.96 -6.69 12.11
C CYS A 61 -11.27 -7.45 13.41
N GLY A 62 -10.66 -8.63 13.63
CA GLY A 62 -10.90 -9.42 14.83
C GLY A 62 -12.39 -9.74 15.04
N ASN A 63 -12.94 -9.31 16.17
CA ASN A 63 -14.33 -9.57 16.54
C ASN A 63 -15.32 -8.51 16.05
N LEU A 64 -14.88 -7.43 15.40
CA LEU A 64 -15.75 -6.32 14.97
C LEU A 64 -16.95 -6.80 14.16
N SER A 65 -16.71 -7.69 13.20
CA SER A 65 -17.78 -8.26 12.35
C SER A 65 -18.83 -9.01 13.18
N ARG A 66 -18.36 -9.80 14.16
CA ARG A 66 -19.21 -10.59 15.05
C ARG A 66 -20.05 -9.68 15.94
N HIS A 67 -19.43 -8.69 16.57
CA HIS A 67 -20.11 -7.76 17.46
C HIS A 67 -21.14 -6.89 16.71
N LEU A 68 -20.82 -6.38 15.52
CA LEU A 68 -21.78 -5.66 14.67
C LEU A 68 -22.97 -6.54 14.26
N THR A 69 -22.71 -7.82 13.96
CA THR A 69 -23.76 -8.77 13.61
C THR A 69 -24.70 -9.02 14.78
N PHE A 70 -24.16 -9.27 15.98
CA PHE A 70 -24.98 -9.51 17.17
C PHE A 70 -25.73 -8.27 17.62
N LEU A 71 -25.07 -7.10 17.60
CA LEU A 71 -25.69 -5.81 17.85
C LEU A 71 -26.96 -5.61 17.02
N ASN A 72 -26.83 -5.68 15.69
CA ASN A 72 -27.97 -5.45 14.80
C ASN A 72 -29.06 -6.51 14.99
N ARG A 73 -28.67 -7.77 15.19
CA ARG A 73 -29.62 -8.88 15.39
C ARG A 73 -30.43 -8.72 16.68
N TYR A 74 -29.82 -8.31 17.78
CA TYR A 74 -30.51 -8.15 19.06
C TYR A 74 -31.37 -6.89 19.09
N LEU A 75 -30.89 -5.79 18.52
CA LEU A 75 -31.69 -4.57 18.37
C LEU A 75 -32.91 -4.78 17.47
N GLU A 76 -32.80 -5.58 16.40
CA GLU A 76 -33.94 -5.97 15.55
C GLU A 76 -35.02 -6.77 16.32
N LYS A 77 -34.63 -7.48 17.37
CA LYS A 77 -35.55 -8.20 18.26
C LYS A 77 -36.10 -7.33 19.40
N GLY A 78 -35.66 -6.08 19.51
CA GLY A 78 -35.99 -5.21 20.64
C GLY A 78 -35.21 -5.52 21.93
N ASP A 79 -34.22 -6.40 21.88
CA ASP A 79 -33.46 -6.87 23.04
C ASP A 79 -32.15 -6.10 23.20
N LYS A 80 -32.22 -4.92 23.83
CA LYS A 80 -31.03 -4.09 24.08
C LYS A 80 -30.04 -4.79 25.01
N ILE A 81 -30.53 -5.48 26.04
CA ILE A 81 -29.69 -6.02 27.11
C ILE A 81 -28.65 -7.00 26.55
N SER A 82 -29.08 -7.87 25.64
CA SER A 82 -28.22 -8.89 25.03
C SER A 82 -27.06 -8.34 24.19
N CYS A 83 -27.11 -7.09 23.72
CA CYS A 83 -26.02 -6.45 22.97
C CYS A 83 -25.30 -5.32 23.72
N SER A 84 -25.58 -5.13 25.01
CA SER A 84 -24.97 -4.05 25.81
C SER A 84 -23.44 -4.12 25.85
N GLN A 85 -22.88 -5.34 25.90
CA GLN A 85 -21.44 -5.55 25.85
C GLN A 85 -20.87 -5.37 24.44
N ASP A 86 -21.60 -5.77 23.39
CA ASP A 86 -21.14 -5.65 22.00
C ASP A 86 -20.81 -4.19 21.65
N ILE A 87 -21.60 -3.22 22.13
CA ILE A 87 -21.37 -1.79 21.87
C ILE A 87 -20.09 -1.30 22.53
N LYS A 88 -19.84 -1.73 23.77
CA LYS A 88 -18.61 -1.40 24.50
C LYS A 88 -17.40 -2.01 23.80
N ASP A 89 -17.50 -3.26 23.38
CA ASP A 89 -16.42 -3.96 22.67
C ASP A 89 -16.12 -3.29 21.33
N ILE A 90 -17.16 -2.90 20.57
CA ILE A 90 -17.01 -2.15 19.32
C ILE A 90 -16.24 -0.84 19.55
N LEU A 91 -16.68 -0.03 20.52
CA LEU A 91 -16.13 1.30 20.75
C LEU A 91 -14.74 1.28 21.37
N PHE A 92 -14.53 0.47 22.41
CA PHE A 92 -13.33 0.53 23.24
C PHE A 92 -12.26 -0.51 22.84
N THR A 93 -12.62 -1.53 22.06
CA THR A 93 -11.70 -2.61 21.69
C THR A 93 -11.54 -2.73 20.19
N ASP A 94 -12.61 -2.98 19.45
CA ASP A 94 -12.55 -3.39 18.05
C ASP A 94 -12.19 -2.25 17.10
N LEU A 95 -12.85 -1.09 17.21
CA LEU A 95 -12.50 0.08 16.38
C LEU A 95 -11.07 0.58 16.67
N PRO A 96 -10.63 0.71 17.94
CA PRO A 96 -9.23 0.99 18.23
C PRO A 96 -8.25 -0.04 17.67
N ALA A 97 -8.61 -1.33 17.65
CA ALA A 97 -7.80 -2.37 17.01
C ALA A 97 -7.73 -2.19 15.49
N LEU A 98 -8.84 -1.87 14.84
CA LEU A 98 -8.89 -1.56 13.41
C LEU A 98 -8.02 -0.33 13.07
N LEU A 99 -8.03 0.70 13.90
CA LEU A 99 -7.16 1.86 13.72
C LEU A 99 -5.67 1.47 13.70
N ARG A 100 -5.25 0.61 14.63
CA ARG A 100 -3.86 0.11 14.65
C ARG A 100 -3.50 -0.61 13.35
N VAL A 101 -4.40 -1.45 12.83
CA VAL A 101 -4.21 -2.13 11.54
C VAL A 101 -4.10 -1.13 10.38
N LEU A 102 -4.95 -0.09 10.35
CA LEU A 102 -4.90 0.97 9.33
C LEU A 102 -3.59 1.75 9.37
N ILE A 103 -3.10 2.08 10.57
CA ILE A 103 -1.81 2.77 10.76
C ILE A 103 -0.67 1.87 10.27
N SER A 104 -0.60 0.61 10.72
CA SER A 104 0.46 -0.31 10.28
C SER A 104 0.49 -0.50 8.77
N LYS A 105 -0.68 -0.56 8.12
CA LYS A 105 -0.79 -0.65 6.66
C LYS A 105 -0.29 0.62 5.95
N SER A 106 -0.49 1.79 6.56
CA SER A 106 0.04 3.04 6.02
C SER A 106 1.57 3.10 6.07
N GLU A 107 2.17 2.39 7.02
CA GLU A 107 3.62 2.35 7.22
C GLU A 107 4.32 1.30 6.35
N GLU A 108 3.60 0.24 5.94
CA GLU A 108 4.13 -0.93 5.21
C GLU A 108 4.89 -0.59 3.91
N ASN A 109 4.70 0.62 3.36
CA ASN A 109 5.32 1.06 2.12
C ASN A 109 6.04 2.42 2.22
N ASN A 110 6.29 2.92 3.43
CA ASN A 110 6.93 4.23 3.61
C ASN A 110 8.42 4.25 3.25
N HIS A 111 9.07 3.09 3.23
CA HIS A 111 10.46 2.93 2.77
C HIS A 111 10.60 2.94 1.24
N LEU A 112 9.49 2.90 0.50
CA LEU A 112 9.51 2.88 -0.96
C LEU A 112 9.63 4.29 -1.53
N ASP A 113 10.38 4.42 -2.63
CA ASP A 113 10.35 5.61 -3.49
C ASP A 113 8.90 5.96 -3.86
N LEU A 114 8.55 7.24 -3.75
CA LEU A 114 7.18 7.71 -3.94
C LEU A 114 6.59 7.31 -5.30
N LYS A 115 7.38 7.36 -6.38
CA LYS A 115 6.89 6.98 -7.71
C LYS A 115 6.69 5.47 -7.83
N LEU A 116 7.58 4.67 -7.24
CA LEU A 116 7.40 3.22 -7.18
C LEU A 116 6.16 2.86 -6.38
N ARG A 117 5.99 3.42 -5.18
CA ARG A 117 4.81 3.18 -4.34
C ARG A 117 3.52 3.50 -5.08
N ASP A 118 3.41 4.73 -5.60
CA ASP A 118 2.18 5.22 -6.20
C ASP A 118 1.90 4.55 -7.57
N GLY A 119 2.95 4.13 -8.29
CA GLY A 119 2.83 3.53 -9.62
C GLY A 119 2.70 2.00 -9.64
N VAL A 120 3.23 1.29 -8.64
CA VAL A 120 3.39 -0.17 -8.67
C VAL A 120 2.46 -0.88 -7.67
N ILE A 121 2.31 -0.36 -6.44
CA ILE A 121 1.46 -0.99 -5.41
C ILE A 121 0.01 -1.20 -5.87
N PRO A 122 -0.66 -0.24 -6.55
CA PRO A 122 -2.01 -0.46 -7.05
C PRO A 122 -2.10 -1.62 -8.05
N LEU A 123 -1.08 -1.81 -8.89
CA LEU A 123 -1.04 -2.90 -9.87
C LEU A 123 -0.88 -4.26 -9.17
N ILE A 124 -0.01 -4.34 -8.16
CA ILE A 124 0.16 -5.55 -7.35
C ILE A 124 -1.15 -5.91 -6.64
N ASN A 125 -1.79 -4.93 -5.99
CA ASN A 125 -3.04 -5.14 -5.26
C ASN A 125 -4.21 -5.48 -6.19
N GLY A 126 -4.18 -5.00 -7.44
CA GLY A 126 -5.17 -5.31 -8.48
C GLY A 126 -4.94 -6.64 -9.21
N GLY A 127 -3.91 -7.41 -8.85
CA GLY A 127 -3.57 -8.67 -9.53
C GLY A 127 -2.89 -8.49 -10.89
N HIS A 128 -2.53 -7.25 -11.27
CA HIS A 128 -1.85 -6.94 -12.53
C HIS A 128 -0.32 -7.08 -12.37
N HIS A 129 0.12 -8.29 -12.03
CA HIS A 129 1.50 -8.60 -11.65
C HIS A 129 2.52 -8.33 -12.78
N ASP A 130 2.20 -8.71 -14.01
CA ASP A 130 3.04 -8.46 -15.19
C ASP A 130 3.28 -6.95 -15.40
N SER A 131 2.21 -6.18 -15.26
CA SER A 131 2.17 -4.74 -15.44
C SER A 131 2.92 -4.05 -14.29
N ALA A 132 2.80 -4.57 -13.07
CA ALA A 132 3.56 -4.10 -11.92
C ALA A 132 5.07 -4.23 -12.17
N ILE A 133 5.53 -5.41 -12.60
CA ILE A 133 6.95 -5.63 -12.88
C ILE A 133 7.44 -4.73 -14.02
N ARG A 134 6.72 -4.63 -15.14
CA ARG A 134 7.07 -3.72 -16.24
C ARG A 134 7.15 -2.26 -15.76
N LYS A 135 6.24 -1.84 -14.88
CA LYS A 135 6.21 -0.48 -14.33
C LYS A 135 7.43 -0.18 -13.45
N VAL A 136 7.95 -1.16 -12.71
CA VAL A 136 9.22 -1.01 -11.96
C VAL A 136 10.37 -0.60 -12.88
N PHE A 137 10.55 -1.31 -14.00
CA PHE A 137 11.63 -1.01 -14.96
C PHE A 137 11.48 0.35 -15.63
N ILE A 138 10.25 0.73 -16.00
CA ILE A 138 9.96 2.05 -16.56
C ILE A 138 10.38 3.15 -15.57
N LEU A 139 9.96 3.04 -14.31
CA LEU A 139 10.26 4.02 -13.29
C LEU A 139 11.75 4.07 -12.92
N LEU A 140 12.42 2.92 -12.90
CA LEU A 140 13.86 2.83 -12.70
C LEU A 140 14.63 3.50 -13.86
N THR A 141 14.22 3.28 -15.11
CA THR A 141 14.80 3.91 -16.31
C THR A 141 14.62 5.43 -16.28
N GLU A 142 13.42 5.91 -15.95
CA GLU A 142 13.15 7.33 -15.74
C GLU A 142 14.04 7.92 -14.64
N ARG A 143 14.21 7.19 -13.52
CA ARG A 143 15.02 7.66 -12.40
C ARG A 143 16.50 7.74 -12.76
N LEU A 144 17.06 6.73 -13.43
CA LEU A 144 18.44 6.73 -13.93
C LEU A 144 18.68 7.95 -14.83
N ARG A 145 17.81 8.17 -15.82
CA ARG A 145 17.94 9.31 -16.73
C ARG A 145 17.89 10.64 -15.99
N ARG A 146 16.97 10.78 -15.03
CA ARG A 146 16.84 12.00 -14.22
C ARG A 146 18.07 12.26 -13.36
N ILE A 147 18.58 11.25 -12.67
CA ILE A 147 19.72 11.38 -11.75
C ILE A 147 20.98 11.82 -12.51
N PHE A 148 21.24 11.22 -13.67
CA PHE A 148 22.45 11.49 -14.46
C PHE A 148 22.25 12.50 -15.58
N ASN A 149 21.13 13.24 -15.58
CA ASN A 149 20.79 14.27 -16.56
C ASN A 149 20.91 13.81 -18.03
N ILE A 150 20.37 12.62 -18.34
CA ILE A 150 20.40 12.02 -19.67
C ILE A 150 19.09 12.31 -20.40
N ASN A 151 19.13 13.20 -21.38
CA ASN A 151 17.95 13.60 -22.18
C ASN A 151 17.68 12.67 -23.37
N SER A 152 18.63 11.82 -23.75
CA SER A 152 18.45 10.86 -24.85
C SER A 152 17.50 9.72 -24.44
N PRO A 153 16.65 9.20 -25.35
CA PRO A 153 15.70 8.13 -25.06
C PRO A 153 16.35 6.74 -24.99
N ILE A 154 17.63 6.66 -24.64
CA ILE A 154 18.35 5.40 -24.43
C ILE A 154 17.82 4.68 -23.20
N ASP A 155 17.92 3.35 -23.21
CA ASP A 155 17.33 2.46 -22.22
C ASP A 155 18.19 1.19 -22.07
N GLY A 156 17.91 0.37 -21.06
CA GLY A 156 18.56 -0.93 -20.84
C GLY A 156 20.08 -0.81 -20.74
N ASP A 157 20.78 -1.76 -21.36
CA ASP A 157 22.25 -1.83 -21.32
C ASP A 157 22.93 -0.59 -21.91
N ASP A 158 22.35 0.06 -22.91
CA ASP A 158 22.92 1.29 -23.49
C ASP A 158 22.92 2.43 -22.47
N LEU A 159 21.81 2.59 -21.73
CA LEU A 159 21.71 3.56 -20.65
C LEU A 159 22.69 3.21 -19.51
N ILE A 160 22.75 1.95 -19.12
CA ILE A 160 23.61 1.47 -18.03
C ILE A 160 25.09 1.68 -18.40
N ASN A 161 25.51 1.33 -19.61
CA ASN A 161 26.87 1.52 -20.10
C ASN A 161 27.22 3.00 -20.25
N LYS A 162 26.27 3.86 -20.62
CA LYS A 162 26.51 5.31 -20.65
C LYS A 162 26.81 5.87 -19.24
N ILE A 163 26.15 5.33 -18.22
CA ILE A 163 26.30 5.82 -16.84
C ILE A 163 27.53 5.19 -16.15
N PHE A 164 27.67 3.87 -16.22
CA PHE A 164 28.64 3.09 -15.43
C PHE A 164 29.73 2.39 -16.27
N GLY A 165 29.78 2.63 -17.59
CA GLY A 165 30.84 2.10 -18.43
C GLY A 165 32.21 2.65 -18.04
N SER A 166 33.27 1.92 -18.41
CA SER A 166 34.66 2.26 -18.09
C SER A 166 35.10 3.66 -18.55
N ASN A 167 34.49 4.18 -19.61
CA ASN A 167 34.78 5.52 -20.14
C ASN A 167 33.82 6.61 -19.60
N SER A 168 32.87 6.26 -18.73
CA SER A 168 31.90 7.22 -18.20
C SER A 168 32.50 8.11 -17.13
N LYS A 169 32.21 9.41 -17.25
CA LYS A 169 32.51 10.44 -16.24
C LYS A 169 31.29 10.86 -15.42
N LEU A 170 30.14 10.22 -15.63
CA LEU A 170 28.88 10.60 -14.97
C LEU A 170 28.85 10.20 -13.47
N CYS A 171 29.67 9.22 -13.08
CA CYS A 171 29.82 8.76 -11.69
C CYS A 171 31.25 9.03 -11.20
N GLY A 172 31.62 10.30 -11.06
CA GLY A 172 33.00 10.71 -10.72
C GLY A 172 33.45 10.34 -9.31
N ASN A 173 32.52 10.04 -8.42
CA ASN A 173 32.75 9.66 -7.03
C ASN A 173 32.93 8.15 -6.82
N LEU A 174 32.70 7.33 -7.85
CA LEU A 174 32.89 5.88 -7.80
C LEU A 174 34.25 5.49 -8.39
N ASN A 175 34.91 4.53 -7.76
CA ASN A 175 36.06 3.86 -8.37
C ASN A 175 35.61 2.85 -9.46
N GLU A 176 36.57 2.34 -10.24
CA GLU A 176 36.25 1.46 -11.37
C GLU A 176 35.58 0.15 -10.95
N ASP A 177 35.97 -0.44 -9.82
CA ASP A 177 35.33 -1.67 -9.30
C ASP A 177 33.86 -1.42 -8.92
N GLN A 178 33.57 -0.29 -8.29
CA GLN A 178 32.21 0.12 -7.93
C GLN A 178 31.35 0.40 -9.16
N LYS A 179 31.90 1.09 -10.18
CA LYS A 179 31.21 1.29 -11.46
C LYS A 179 30.89 -0.05 -12.11
N GLN A 180 31.88 -0.95 -12.17
CA GLN A 180 31.74 -2.27 -12.77
C GLN A 180 30.69 -3.12 -12.04
N ALA A 181 30.66 -3.06 -10.70
CA ALA A 181 29.65 -3.75 -9.89
C ALA A 181 28.24 -3.21 -10.14
N MET A 182 28.05 -1.88 -10.15
CA MET A 182 26.76 -1.26 -10.44
C MET A 182 26.27 -1.58 -11.85
N ARG A 183 27.16 -1.54 -12.83
CA ARG A 183 26.88 -1.92 -14.22
C ARG A 183 26.38 -3.36 -14.28
N ASN A 184 27.10 -4.31 -13.68
CA ASN A 184 26.75 -5.73 -13.70
C ASN A 184 25.44 -6.00 -12.98
N LEU A 185 25.18 -5.35 -11.84
CA LEU A 185 23.93 -5.46 -11.11
C LEU A 185 22.74 -5.00 -11.97
N LEU A 186 22.84 -3.81 -12.56
CA LEU A 186 21.75 -3.24 -13.36
C LEU A 186 21.54 -4.04 -14.66
N SER A 187 22.60 -4.36 -15.39
CA SER A 187 22.49 -5.14 -16.63
C SER A 187 21.94 -6.53 -16.36
N GLY A 188 22.38 -7.19 -15.28
CA GLY A 188 21.81 -8.46 -14.84
C GLY A 188 20.34 -8.34 -14.46
N PHE A 189 19.98 -7.31 -13.70
CA PHE A 189 18.58 -7.08 -13.27
C PHE A 189 17.64 -6.84 -14.47
N TYR A 190 18.04 -6.01 -15.45
CA TYR A 190 17.27 -5.82 -16.68
C TYR A 190 17.25 -7.09 -17.52
N GLY A 191 18.41 -7.70 -17.76
CA GLY A 191 18.55 -8.87 -18.65
C GLY A 191 17.77 -10.09 -18.16
N VAL A 192 17.80 -10.35 -16.85
CA VAL A 192 17.12 -11.51 -16.25
C VAL A 192 15.62 -11.30 -16.15
N PHE A 193 15.17 -10.16 -15.62
CA PHE A 193 13.75 -10.03 -15.25
C PHE A 193 12.93 -9.28 -16.30
N ARG A 194 13.44 -8.18 -16.86
CA ARG A 194 12.65 -7.39 -17.83
C ARG A 194 12.32 -8.21 -19.08
N ASN A 195 13.27 -9.00 -19.57
CA ASN A 195 13.11 -9.78 -20.80
C ASN A 195 12.15 -10.96 -20.63
N ASN A 196 12.20 -11.65 -19.48
CA ASN A 196 11.31 -12.79 -19.20
C ASN A 196 9.83 -12.41 -19.22
N PHE A 197 9.49 -11.21 -18.75
CA PHE A 197 8.10 -10.73 -18.72
C PHE A 197 7.72 -9.90 -19.97
N ALA A 198 8.67 -9.61 -20.86
CA ALA A 198 8.38 -8.98 -22.15
C ALA A 198 7.83 -9.99 -23.18
N HIS A 199 8.20 -11.26 -23.06
CA HIS A 199 7.81 -12.32 -24.00
C HIS A 199 6.60 -13.16 -23.55
N ASN A 200 5.94 -12.83 -22.43
CA ASN A 200 4.78 -13.55 -21.88
C ASN A 200 5.02 -15.05 -21.59
N ASP A 201 6.28 -15.49 -21.41
CA ASP A 201 6.58 -16.91 -21.19
C ASP A 201 6.14 -17.42 -19.81
N VAL A 202 6.02 -16.53 -18.81
CA VAL A 202 5.62 -16.85 -17.44
C VAL A 202 4.76 -15.72 -16.87
N GLU A 203 3.60 -16.07 -16.32
CA GLU A 203 2.75 -15.14 -15.57
C GLU A 203 3.30 -14.98 -14.15
N PRO A 204 3.74 -13.77 -13.76
CA PRO A 204 4.34 -13.58 -12.45
C PRO A 204 3.31 -13.62 -11.33
N ASP A 205 3.71 -14.17 -10.19
CA ASP A 205 2.90 -14.13 -8.98
C ASP A 205 3.11 -12.84 -8.17
N ILE A 206 2.34 -12.71 -7.09
CA ILE A 206 2.44 -11.58 -6.15
C ILE A 206 3.82 -11.51 -5.48
N GLY A 207 4.44 -12.64 -5.18
CA GLY A 207 5.75 -12.72 -4.52
C GLY A 207 6.86 -12.18 -5.41
N GLN A 208 6.86 -12.59 -6.68
CA GLN A 208 7.78 -12.08 -7.71
C GLN A 208 7.58 -10.58 -7.93
N SER A 209 6.33 -10.12 -8.02
CA SER A 209 6.04 -8.69 -8.18
C SER A 209 6.56 -7.84 -7.03
N ARG A 210 6.39 -8.32 -5.78
CA ARG A 210 6.91 -7.66 -4.58
C ARG A 210 8.44 -7.66 -4.54
N ALA A 211 9.07 -8.77 -4.90
CA ALA A 211 10.54 -8.85 -4.97
C ALA A 211 11.10 -7.84 -5.98
N MET A 212 10.47 -7.69 -7.16
CA MET A 212 10.90 -6.72 -8.16
C MET A 212 10.74 -5.28 -7.67
N LEU A 213 9.63 -4.96 -6.99
CA LEU A 213 9.42 -3.65 -6.39
C LEU A 213 10.52 -3.32 -5.38
N GLU A 214 10.84 -4.23 -4.46
CA GLU A 214 11.86 -4.01 -3.42
C GLU A 214 13.27 -3.89 -3.99
N MET A 215 13.62 -4.71 -5.00
CA MET A 215 14.89 -4.59 -5.71
C MET A 215 14.99 -3.25 -6.43
N GLY A 216 13.95 -2.87 -7.19
CA GLY A 216 13.89 -1.58 -7.86
C GLY A 216 14.04 -0.41 -6.88
N ASN A 217 13.37 -0.48 -5.72
CA ASN A 217 13.47 0.52 -4.67
C ASN A 217 14.90 0.64 -4.13
N SER A 218 15.50 -0.49 -3.74
CA SER A 218 16.86 -0.54 -3.20
C SER A 218 17.89 0.04 -4.18
N ILE A 219 17.73 -0.25 -5.46
CA ILE A 219 18.57 0.31 -6.53
C ILE A 219 18.37 1.82 -6.63
N ILE A 220 17.12 2.32 -6.67
CA ILE A 220 16.84 3.76 -6.74
C ILE A 220 17.48 4.51 -5.56
N LEU A 221 17.29 4.02 -4.33
CA LEU A 221 17.86 4.64 -3.14
C LEU A 221 19.39 4.65 -3.19
N LYS A 222 20.01 3.58 -3.68
CA LYS A 222 21.46 3.52 -3.87
C LYS A 222 21.95 4.50 -4.92
N LEU A 223 21.23 4.66 -6.03
CA LEU A 223 21.56 5.63 -7.09
C LEU A 223 21.50 7.07 -6.58
N GLU A 224 20.51 7.39 -5.75
CA GLU A 224 20.40 8.73 -5.15
C GLU A 224 21.54 9.02 -4.17
N GLN A 225 21.98 8.02 -3.39
CA GLN A 225 23.20 8.15 -2.57
C GLN A 225 24.45 8.40 -3.42
N ILE A 226 24.58 7.71 -4.56
CA ILE A 226 25.69 7.93 -5.49
C ILE A 226 25.63 9.33 -6.10
N ALA A 227 24.45 9.87 -6.38
CA ALA A 227 24.34 11.19 -6.99
C ALA A 227 24.58 12.36 -6.01
N ASN A 228 24.30 12.14 -4.72
CA ASN A 228 24.40 13.17 -3.69
C ASN A 228 25.77 13.23 -2.99
N ASN A 229 26.70 12.33 -3.32
CA ASN A 229 28.07 12.29 -2.81
C ASN A 229 29.06 12.81 -3.85
#